data_AF-A0A482VRD3-F1
#
_entry.id   AF-A0A482VRD3-F1
#
_cell.length_a   1.000
_cell.length_b   1.000
_cell.length_c   1.000
_cell.angle_alpha   90.00
_cell.angle_beta   90.00
_cell.angle_gamma   90.00
#
_symmetry.space_group_name_H-M   'P 1'
#
loop_
_entity.id
_entity.type
_entity.pdbx_description
1 polymer ?
#
loop_
_entity_poly.entity_id
_entity_poly.type
_entity_poly.pdbx_seq_one_letter_code
_entity_poly.pdbx_strand_id
1 'polypeptide(L)'
;MEIDTDSSYYYETTYSEDERIEKALTKRRKARKQRAKIKNLTRQRLFKDLSGADLEIFTLPGLKFHAFRHTKIKFSFEPSKISNLVVKSVIFYISLIYKGNNWRVKRDSLPGNYKWKIYKLFYNQTFFAIDDENIFQVLMKIYEIMVTWTKNEENFRLDKFERYKKNEDVELDSDDEQLFLSENERVQIFQKKLKILRRMLPPLKRK
;
A
#
# COMPACT_ATOMS: atom_id res chain seq x y z
N MET A 1 -64.19 51.12 -4.40
CA MET A 1 -64.75 49.84 -3.95
C MET A 1 -64.69 48.94 -5.16
N GLU A 2 -63.94 47.85 -5.24
CA GLU A 2 -63.21 46.97 -4.29
C GLU A 2 -62.00 46.41 -5.09
N ILE A 3 -60.77 46.62 -4.64
CA ILE A 3 -59.87 45.64 -3.98
C ILE A 3 -59.84 44.25 -4.64
N ASP A 4 -58.76 44.08 -5.41
CA ASP A 4 -57.97 42.88 -5.69
C ASP A 4 -58.39 41.59 -4.97
N THR A 5 -58.82 40.63 -5.78
CA THR A 5 -58.64 39.21 -5.49
C THR A 5 -57.83 38.61 -6.63
N ASP A 6 -56.71 37.96 -6.27
CA ASP A 6 -56.46 36.55 -6.60
C ASP A 6 -54.99 36.25 -6.95
N SER A 7 -54.08 36.37 -5.96
CA SER A 7 -52.70 35.87 -6.12
C SER A 7 -52.09 35.17 -4.89
N SER A 8 -52.85 34.89 -3.83
CA SER A 8 -52.30 34.27 -2.61
C SER A 8 -52.26 32.73 -2.65
N TYR A 9 -53.03 32.10 -3.53
CA TYR A 9 -53.13 30.62 -3.59
C TYR A 9 -51.91 29.92 -4.20
N TYR A 10 -51.07 30.63 -4.97
CA TYR A 10 -49.89 30.05 -5.62
C TYR A 10 -48.73 29.79 -4.65
N TYR A 11 -48.66 30.58 -3.56
CA TYR A 11 -47.56 30.49 -2.59
C TYR A 11 -47.85 29.54 -1.42
N GLU A 12 -49.09 29.39 -0.96
CA GLU A 12 -49.40 28.50 0.18
C GLU A 12 -49.20 27.01 -0.11
N THR A 13 -49.39 26.58 -1.37
CA THR A 13 -49.21 25.18 -1.77
C THR A 13 -47.73 24.82 -1.94
N THR A 14 -46.90 25.74 -2.41
CA THR A 14 -45.45 25.55 -2.63
C THR A 14 -44.67 25.43 -1.33
N TYR A 15 -44.99 26.22 -0.27
CA TYR A 15 -44.35 26.06 1.04
C TYR A 15 -44.66 24.70 1.71
N SER A 16 -45.90 24.18 1.57
CA SER A 16 -46.29 22.85 2.06
C SER A 16 -45.59 21.72 1.29
N GLU A 17 -45.38 21.89 -0.02
CA GLU A 17 -44.64 20.92 -0.83
C GLU A 17 -43.13 20.92 -0.51
N ASP A 18 -42.51 22.09 -0.38
CA ASP A 18 -41.11 22.22 0.00
C ASP A 18 -40.83 21.64 1.39
N GLU A 19 -41.72 21.89 2.36
CA GLU A 19 -41.63 21.25 3.68
C GLU A 19 -41.76 19.71 3.61
N ARG A 20 -42.65 19.19 2.76
CA ARG A 20 -42.81 17.74 2.55
C ARG A 20 -41.56 17.16 1.89
N ILE A 21 -40.99 17.85 0.91
CA ILE A 21 -39.73 17.49 0.24
C ILE A 21 -38.60 17.48 1.27
N GLU A 22 -38.47 18.51 2.10
CA GLU A 22 -37.44 18.59 3.12
C GLU A 22 -37.59 17.50 4.20
N LYS A 23 -38.81 17.25 4.69
CA LYS A 23 -39.13 16.14 5.59
C LYS A 23 -38.80 14.78 4.96
N ALA A 24 -39.09 14.58 3.67
CA ALA A 24 -38.73 13.36 2.94
C ALA A 24 -37.21 13.22 2.77
N LEU A 25 -36.50 14.30 2.45
CA LEU A 25 -35.04 14.33 2.30
C LEU A 25 -34.34 14.07 3.64
N THR A 26 -34.80 14.67 4.73
CA THR A 26 -34.25 14.44 6.08
C THR A 26 -34.50 13.01 6.54
N LYS A 27 -35.69 12.44 6.31
CA LYS A 27 -35.99 11.02 6.58
C LYS A 27 -35.09 10.09 5.76
N ARG A 28 -34.90 10.35 4.45
CA ARG A 28 -33.98 9.59 3.59
C ARG A 28 -32.53 9.70 4.08
N ARG A 29 -32.07 10.88 4.46
CA ARG A 29 -30.73 11.11 5.04
C ARG A 29 -30.53 10.34 6.36
N LYS A 30 -31.52 10.36 7.27
CA LYS A 30 -31.51 9.59 8.53
C LYS A 30 -31.44 8.08 8.25
N ALA A 31 -32.29 7.57 7.36
CA ALA A 31 -32.29 6.15 6.97
C ALA A 31 -30.95 5.72 6.34
N ARG A 32 -30.36 6.55 5.48
CA ARG A 32 -29.03 6.30 4.89
C ARG A 32 -27.94 6.25 5.95
N LYS A 33 -27.95 7.18 6.92
CA LYS A 33 -27.01 7.19 8.06
C LYS A 33 -27.16 5.93 8.92
N GLN A 34 -28.39 5.51 9.23
CA GLN A 34 -28.65 4.28 9.99
C GLN A 34 -28.16 3.03 9.26
N ARG A 35 -28.49 2.87 7.96
CA ARG A 35 -27.99 1.76 7.14
C ARG A 35 -26.46 1.72 7.08
N ALA A 36 -25.82 2.88 6.93
CA ALA A 36 -24.36 2.97 6.95
C ALA A 36 -23.76 2.58 8.31
N LYS A 37 -24.40 2.99 9.42
CA LYS A 37 -23.99 2.61 10.77
C LYS A 37 -24.10 1.10 10.99
N ILE A 38 -25.22 0.48 10.61
CA ILE A 38 -25.43 -0.97 10.72
C ILE A 38 -24.37 -1.70 9.88
N LYS A 39 -24.19 -1.32 8.62
CA LYS A 39 -23.16 -1.93 7.74
C LYS A 39 -21.76 -1.83 8.35
N ASN A 40 -21.42 -0.68 8.93
CA ASN A 40 -20.12 -0.48 9.58
C ASN A 40 -19.95 -1.44 10.79
N LEU A 41 -20.96 -1.53 11.66
CA LEU A 41 -20.95 -2.44 12.81
C LEU A 41 -20.82 -3.91 12.40
N THR A 42 -21.54 -4.34 11.36
CA THR A 42 -21.44 -5.70 10.83
C THR A 42 -20.04 -6.00 10.32
N ARG A 43 -19.45 -5.08 9.54
CA ARG A 43 -18.06 -5.22 9.05
C ARG A 43 -17.05 -5.22 10.19
N GLN A 44 -17.27 -4.40 11.22
CA GLN A 44 -16.39 -4.37 12.39
C GLN A 44 -16.35 -5.73 13.10
N ARG A 45 -17.49 -6.41 13.23
CA ARG A 45 -17.56 -7.77 13.79
C ARG A 45 -16.84 -8.77 12.90
N LEU A 46 -17.18 -8.80 11.60
CA LEU A 46 -16.53 -9.69 10.62
C LEU A 46 -14.99 -9.60 10.67
N PHE A 47 -14.42 -8.39 10.66
CA PHE A 47 -12.97 -8.23 10.70
C PHE A 47 -12.36 -8.59 12.06
N LYS A 48 -13.11 -8.47 13.16
CA LYS A 48 -12.66 -8.93 14.48
C LYS A 48 -12.59 -10.45 14.51
N ASP A 49 -13.61 -11.12 13.99
CA ASP A 49 -13.69 -12.58 13.92
C ASP A 49 -12.58 -13.13 13.02
N LEU A 50 -12.39 -12.53 11.84
CA LEU A 50 -11.31 -12.90 10.92
C LEU A 50 -9.91 -12.70 11.52
N SER A 51 -9.70 -11.64 12.31
CA SER A 51 -8.40 -11.41 12.96
C SER A 51 -8.07 -12.40 14.06
N GLY A 52 -9.09 -13.05 14.63
CA GLY A 52 -8.92 -14.13 15.62
C GLY A 52 -8.95 -15.53 15.00
N ALA A 53 -9.15 -15.63 13.68
CA ALA A 53 -9.14 -16.90 12.98
C ALA A 53 -7.71 -17.27 12.53
N ASP A 54 -7.41 -18.57 12.53
CA ASP A 54 -6.15 -19.13 12.05
C ASP A 54 -6.10 -19.15 10.51
N LEU A 55 -6.14 -17.96 9.90
CA LEU A 55 -6.01 -17.81 8.46
C LEU A 55 -4.53 -17.89 8.05
N GLU A 56 -4.26 -18.70 7.01
CA GLU A 56 -2.92 -18.92 6.45
C GLU A 56 -2.18 -17.61 6.15
N ILE A 57 -2.90 -16.58 5.69
CA ILE A 57 -2.30 -15.30 5.34
C ILE A 57 -1.54 -14.63 6.51
N PHE A 58 -1.93 -14.90 7.75
CA PHE A 58 -1.28 -14.32 8.93
C PHE A 58 0.00 -15.04 9.34
N THR A 59 0.25 -16.24 8.80
CA THR A 59 1.43 -17.05 9.10
C THR A 59 2.45 -17.06 7.96
N LEU A 60 2.17 -16.38 6.84
CA LEU A 60 3.06 -16.33 5.68
C LEU A 60 4.41 -15.69 6.03
N PRO A 61 5.54 -16.30 5.59
CA PRO A 61 6.87 -15.82 5.92
C PRO A 61 7.13 -14.44 5.31
N GLY A 62 7.70 -13.55 6.11
CA GLY A 62 8.00 -12.18 5.69
C GLY A 62 6.78 -11.25 5.61
N LEU A 63 5.55 -11.74 5.73
CA LEU A 63 4.35 -10.91 5.77
C LEU A 63 3.99 -10.56 7.22
N LYS A 64 3.86 -9.27 7.54
CA LYS A 64 3.50 -8.81 8.88
C LYS A 64 2.38 -7.78 8.84
N PHE A 65 1.25 -8.10 9.46
CA PHE A 65 0.14 -7.16 9.59
C PHE A 65 0.35 -6.22 10.78
N HIS A 66 0.38 -4.92 10.52
CA HIS A 66 0.42 -3.87 11.54
C HIS A 66 -0.98 -3.40 11.93
N ALA A 67 -1.94 -3.52 11.02
CA ALA A 67 -3.34 -3.23 11.28
C ALA A 67 -4.20 -4.10 10.35
N PHE A 68 -5.17 -4.79 10.91
CA PHE A 68 -6.18 -5.52 10.15
C PHE A 68 -7.55 -5.17 10.71
N ARG A 69 -8.17 -4.13 10.14
CA ARG A 69 -9.45 -3.58 10.60
C ARG A 69 -10.36 -3.31 9.41
N HIS A 70 -11.67 -3.33 9.62
CA HIS A 70 -12.68 -3.08 8.57
C HIS A 70 -12.54 -1.73 7.83
N THR A 71 -11.85 -0.73 8.38
CA THR A 71 -11.58 0.55 7.71
C THR A 71 -10.23 0.59 7.01
N LYS A 72 -9.26 -0.20 7.47
CA LYS A 72 -7.86 -0.08 7.11
C LYS A 72 -7.12 -1.40 7.33
N ILE A 73 -6.38 -1.81 6.31
CA ILE A 73 -5.41 -2.90 6.38
C ILE A 73 -4.02 -2.29 6.15
N LYS A 74 -3.04 -2.63 6.99
CA LYS A 74 -1.65 -2.20 6.86
C LYS A 74 -0.76 -3.40 7.14
N PHE A 75 0.15 -3.67 6.22
CA PHE A 75 1.13 -4.74 6.37
C PHE A 75 2.49 -4.33 5.81
N SER A 76 3.52 -5.04 6.22
CA SER A 76 4.85 -5.02 5.64
C SER A 76 5.20 -6.37 5.05
N PHE A 77 6.05 -6.35 4.04
CA PHE A 77 6.69 -7.52 3.46
C PHE A 77 8.20 -7.36 3.61
N GLU A 78 8.83 -8.35 4.25
CA GLU A 78 10.26 -8.44 4.53
C GLU A 78 10.87 -9.55 3.65
N PRO A 79 11.43 -9.21 2.46
CA PRO A 79 12.02 -10.21 1.54
C PRO A 79 13.12 -11.06 2.19
N SER A 80 13.87 -10.48 3.13
CA SER A 80 14.96 -11.17 3.85
C SER A 80 14.49 -12.35 4.70
N LYS A 81 13.18 -12.51 4.92
CA LYS A 81 12.59 -13.67 5.60
C LYS A 81 12.31 -14.84 4.65
N ILE A 82 12.34 -14.58 3.34
CA ILE A 82 12.11 -15.57 2.29
C ILE A 82 13.45 -15.98 1.67
N SER A 83 14.36 -15.02 1.48
CA SER A 83 15.69 -15.26 0.94
C SER A 83 16.75 -14.57 1.78
N ASN A 84 17.85 -15.27 2.07
CA ASN A 84 19.00 -14.70 2.78
C ASN A 84 19.85 -13.79 1.88
N LEU A 85 19.59 -13.78 0.58
CA LEU A 85 20.30 -13.02 -0.44
C LEU A 85 19.63 -11.69 -0.77
N VAL A 86 18.77 -11.22 0.15
CA VAL A 86 18.19 -9.88 0.13
C VAL A 86 18.46 -9.20 1.47
N VAL A 87 18.90 -7.94 1.41
CA VAL A 87 19.30 -7.19 2.60
C VAL A 87 18.12 -6.98 3.53
N LYS A 88 18.34 -7.14 4.85
CA LYS A 88 17.33 -6.97 5.90
C LYS A 88 16.75 -5.56 6.00
N SER A 89 17.44 -4.56 5.46
CA SER A 89 16.97 -3.16 5.40
C SER A 89 15.83 -2.97 4.41
N VAL A 90 15.68 -3.87 3.43
CA VAL A 90 14.63 -3.79 2.42
C VAL A 90 13.32 -4.27 3.03
N ILE A 91 12.37 -3.34 3.22
CA ILE A 91 11.04 -3.63 3.74
C ILE A 91 10.01 -2.86 2.91
N PHE A 92 8.99 -3.56 2.42
CA PHE A 92 7.93 -2.96 1.63
C PHE A 92 6.66 -2.82 2.45
N TYR A 93 6.14 -1.60 2.55
CA TYR A 93 4.92 -1.30 3.29
C TYR A 93 3.75 -1.10 2.35
N ILE A 94 2.58 -1.60 2.71
CA ILE A 94 1.33 -1.38 1.98
C ILE A 94 0.24 -1.01 2.97
N SER A 95 -0.52 0.05 2.66
CA SER A 95 -1.70 0.45 3.40
C SER A 95 -2.90 0.51 2.47
N LEU A 96 -3.93 -0.26 2.80
CA LEU A 96 -5.22 -0.26 2.13
C LEU A 96 -6.25 0.53 2.97
N ILE A 97 -7.17 1.20 2.30
CA ILE A 97 -8.30 1.89 2.90
C ILE A 97 -9.60 1.45 2.25
N TYR A 98 -10.64 1.27 3.05
CA TYR A 98 -11.97 0.98 2.54
C TYR A 98 -12.71 2.30 2.25
N LYS A 99 -13.02 2.58 0.99
CA LYS A 99 -13.74 3.78 0.55
C LYS A 99 -14.65 3.47 -0.63
N GLY A 100 -15.92 3.91 -0.54
CA GLY A 100 -16.90 3.71 -1.60
C GLY A 100 -17.19 2.24 -1.86
N ASN A 101 -17.43 1.48 -0.79
CA ASN A 101 -17.65 0.02 -0.78
C ASN A 101 -16.49 -0.84 -1.31
N ASN A 102 -15.30 -0.26 -1.51
CA ASN A 102 -14.16 -0.97 -2.07
C ASN A 102 -12.87 -0.70 -1.27
N TRP A 103 -11.99 -1.70 -1.20
CA TRP A 103 -10.61 -1.57 -0.77
C TRP A 103 -9.76 -0.93 -1.86
N ARG A 104 -8.88 -0.03 -1.44
CA ARG A 104 -7.99 0.72 -2.34
C ARG A 104 -6.62 0.87 -1.71
N VAL A 105 -5.57 0.86 -2.54
CA VAL A 105 -4.22 1.21 -2.10
C VAL A 105 -4.20 2.69 -1.73
N LYS A 106 -3.88 3.00 -0.46
CA LYS A 106 -3.72 4.37 0.05
C LYS A 106 -2.28 4.85 -0.06
N ARG A 107 -1.34 4.02 0.37
CA ARG A 107 0.11 4.28 0.35
C ARG A 107 0.85 2.97 0.24
N ASP A 108 1.98 3.00 -0.42
CA ASP A 108 2.85 1.86 -0.59
C ASP A 108 4.32 2.31 -0.73
N SER A 109 5.25 1.38 -0.53
CA SER A 109 6.67 1.57 -0.86
C SER A 109 7.16 0.48 -1.82
N LEU A 110 6.29 0.00 -2.72
CA LEU A 110 6.57 -1.15 -3.59
C LEU A 110 7.70 -0.87 -4.59
N PRO A 111 8.45 -1.92 -5.01
CA PRO A 111 9.46 -1.77 -6.04
C PRO A 111 8.80 -1.36 -7.36
N GLY A 112 9.41 -0.40 -8.06
CA GLY A 112 8.82 0.26 -9.24
C GLY A 112 8.32 -0.71 -10.30
N ASN A 113 9.13 -1.72 -10.63
CA ASN A 113 8.84 -2.71 -11.67
C ASN A 113 7.66 -3.65 -11.33
N TYR A 114 7.24 -3.71 -10.06
CA TYR A 114 6.16 -4.59 -9.58
C TYR A 114 4.95 -3.81 -9.08
N LYS A 115 5.09 -2.50 -8.85
CA LYS A 115 4.01 -1.61 -8.44
C LYS A 115 2.81 -1.71 -9.38
N TRP A 116 3.02 -1.67 -10.69
CA TRP A 116 1.94 -1.78 -11.67
C TRP A 116 1.23 -3.14 -11.66
N LYS A 117 1.96 -4.23 -11.41
CA LYS A 117 1.39 -5.58 -11.31
C LYS A 117 0.42 -5.68 -10.13
N ILE A 118 0.78 -5.08 -8.99
CA ILE A 118 -0.09 -5.01 -7.81
C ILE A 118 -1.26 -4.07 -8.04
N TYR A 119 -1.03 -2.91 -8.67
CA TYR A 119 -2.09 -1.93 -8.92
C TYR A 119 -3.17 -2.49 -9.84
N LYS A 120 -2.79 -3.27 -10.86
CA LYS A 120 -3.75 -3.97 -11.74
C LYS A 120 -4.73 -4.89 -10.97
N LEU A 121 -4.39 -5.35 -9.77
CA LEU A 121 -5.33 -6.11 -8.92
C LEU A 121 -6.48 -5.24 -8.40
N PHE A 122 -6.24 -3.95 -8.18
CA PHE A 122 -7.23 -3.01 -7.64
C PHE A 122 -7.95 -2.21 -8.73
N TYR A 123 -7.31 -2.01 -9.87
CA TYR A 123 -7.77 -1.18 -10.98
C TYR A 123 -7.85 -2.03 -12.24
N ASN A 124 -9.03 -2.57 -12.54
CA ASN A 124 -9.32 -3.04 -13.89
C ASN A 124 -9.91 -1.87 -14.69
N GLN A 125 -9.73 -1.85 -16.02
CA GLN A 125 -9.80 -0.72 -16.96
C GLN A 125 -10.89 0.38 -16.75
N THR A 126 -11.95 0.12 -15.98
CA THR A 126 -13.03 1.07 -15.68
C THR A 126 -13.50 1.13 -14.21
N PHE A 127 -13.18 0.18 -13.33
CA PHE A 127 -13.77 0.14 -11.98
C PHE A 127 -12.85 -0.42 -10.86
N PHE A 128 -13.12 0.04 -9.63
CA PHE A 128 -12.64 -0.58 -8.39
C PHE A 128 -13.50 -1.81 -8.09
N ALA A 129 -12.88 -2.99 -8.00
CA ALA A 129 -13.60 -4.26 -7.86
C ALA A 129 -13.35 -5.00 -6.53
N ILE A 130 -12.52 -4.46 -5.64
CA ILE A 130 -12.11 -5.19 -4.43
C ILE A 130 -12.99 -4.82 -3.25
N ASP A 131 -13.76 -5.78 -2.75
CA ASP A 131 -14.64 -5.66 -1.59
C ASP A 131 -14.20 -6.60 -0.45
N ASP A 132 -15.05 -6.83 0.54
CA ASP A 132 -14.69 -7.68 1.68
C ASP A 132 -14.65 -9.18 1.34
N GLU A 133 -15.29 -9.60 0.26
CA GLU A 133 -15.37 -11.02 -0.13
C GLU A 133 -14.08 -11.47 -0.81
N ASN A 134 -13.49 -10.59 -1.63
CA ASN A 134 -12.30 -10.92 -2.42
C ASN A 134 -10.97 -10.37 -1.85
N ILE A 135 -11.01 -9.57 -0.77
CA ILE A 135 -9.80 -8.93 -0.22
C ILE A 135 -8.70 -9.94 0.14
N PHE A 136 -9.05 -11.12 0.68
CA PHE A 136 -8.07 -12.14 1.04
C PHE A 136 -7.33 -12.68 -0.18
N GLN A 137 -8.06 -13.01 -1.25
CA GLN A 137 -7.46 -13.47 -2.50
C GLN A 137 -6.52 -12.42 -3.09
N VAL A 138 -6.87 -11.14 -2.98
CA VAL A 138 -6.00 -10.04 -3.42
C VAL A 138 -4.75 -9.95 -2.56
N LEU A 139 -4.86 -10.04 -1.24
CA LEU A 139 -3.71 -10.01 -0.35
C LEU A 139 -2.76 -11.20 -0.61
N MET A 140 -3.29 -12.39 -0.87
CA MET A 140 -2.50 -13.57 -1.28
C MET A 140 -1.76 -13.32 -2.60
N LYS A 141 -2.45 -12.79 -3.62
CA LYS A 141 -1.82 -12.44 -4.91
C LYS A 141 -0.73 -11.38 -4.76
N ILE A 142 -0.93 -10.38 -3.89
CA ILE A 142 0.12 -9.40 -3.59
C ILE A 142 1.33 -10.12 -3.00
N TYR A 143 1.13 -11.00 -2.02
CA TYR A 143 2.21 -11.78 -1.43
C TYR A 143 2.97 -12.60 -2.49
N GLU A 144 2.27 -13.34 -3.35
CA GLU A 144 2.88 -14.11 -4.44
C GLU A 144 3.74 -13.24 -5.36
N ILE A 145 3.22 -12.08 -5.78
CA ILE A 145 3.95 -11.12 -6.62
C ILE A 145 5.24 -10.64 -5.91
N MET A 146 5.18 -10.41 -4.60
CA MET A 146 6.34 -9.99 -3.81
C MET A 146 7.34 -11.12 -3.58
N VAL A 147 6.89 -12.37 -3.45
CA VAL A 147 7.75 -13.56 -3.46
C VAL A 147 8.47 -13.69 -4.80
N THR A 148 7.77 -13.49 -5.93
CA THR A 148 8.41 -13.49 -7.26
C THR A 148 9.44 -12.38 -7.39
N TRP A 149 9.16 -11.17 -6.86
CA TRP A 149 10.16 -10.11 -6.82
C TRP A 149 11.41 -10.55 -6.04
N THR A 150 11.21 -11.16 -4.87
CA THR A 150 12.30 -11.62 -3.99
C THR A 150 13.20 -12.64 -4.68
N LYS A 151 12.62 -13.62 -5.37
CA LYS A 151 13.38 -14.62 -6.14
C LYS A 151 14.15 -14.00 -7.30
N ASN A 152 13.56 -13.03 -7.98
CA ASN A 152 14.22 -12.36 -9.09
C ASN A 152 15.37 -11.46 -8.62
N GLU A 153 15.22 -10.80 -7.47
CA GLU A 153 16.29 -10.03 -6.83
C GLU A 153 17.43 -10.96 -6.41
N GLU A 154 17.14 -12.07 -5.76
CA GLU A 154 18.14 -13.08 -5.40
C GLU A 154 18.96 -13.57 -6.60
N ASN A 155 18.27 -13.96 -7.68
CA ASN A 155 18.94 -14.41 -8.92
C ASN A 155 19.82 -13.31 -9.52
N PHE A 156 19.32 -12.07 -9.55
CA PHE A 156 20.09 -10.93 -10.03
C PHE A 156 21.36 -10.69 -9.21
N ARG A 157 21.26 -10.75 -7.89
CA ARG A 157 22.40 -10.56 -6.98
C ARG A 157 23.42 -11.68 -7.10
N LEU A 158 22.97 -12.93 -7.22
CA LEU A 158 23.86 -14.08 -7.46
C LEU A 158 24.60 -13.96 -8.79
N ASP A 159 23.90 -13.68 -9.89
CA ASP A 159 24.51 -13.51 -11.20
C ASP A 159 25.54 -12.36 -11.19
N LYS A 160 25.18 -11.23 -10.58
CA LYS A 160 26.09 -10.08 -10.43
C LYS A 160 27.36 -10.46 -9.66
N PHE A 161 27.23 -11.21 -8.57
CA PHE A 161 28.36 -11.63 -7.76
C PHE A 161 29.24 -12.68 -8.47
N GLU A 162 28.65 -13.61 -9.22
CA GLU A 162 29.41 -14.57 -10.03
C GLU A 162 30.23 -13.89 -11.13
N ARG A 163 29.66 -12.89 -11.79
CA ARG A 163 30.36 -12.08 -12.79
C ARG A 163 31.50 -11.27 -12.17
N TYR A 164 31.27 -10.69 -11.00
CA TYR A 164 32.33 -10.04 -10.21
C TYR A 164 33.48 -11.01 -9.90
N LYS A 165 33.18 -12.25 -9.47
CA LYS A 165 34.20 -13.29 -9.22
C LYS A 165 35.00 -13.68 -10.46
N LYS A 166 34.40 -13.58 -11.65
CA LYS A 166 35.06 -13.84 -12.94
C LYS A 166 35.92 -12.67 -13.42
N ASN A 167 36.08 -11.61 -12.62
CA ASN A 167 36.76 -10.37 -12.98
C ASN A 167 36.12 -9.66 -14.19
N GLU A 168 34.80 -9.83 -14.40
CA GLU A 168 34.08 -8.97 -15.32
C GLU A 168 33.96 -7.55 -14.75
N ASP A 169 33.82 -6.55 -15.63
CA ASP A 169 33.64 -5.15 -15.24
C ASP A 169 32.24 -4.91 -14.67
N VAL A 170 32.07 -5.28 -13.39
CA VAL A 170 30.81 -5.19 -12.65
C VAL A 170 31.08 -4.52 -11.30
N GLU A 171 30.40 -3.40 -11.04
CA GLU A 171 30.50 -2.71 -9.75
C GLU A 171 29.53 -3.30 -8.72
N LEU A 172 30.05 -3.70 -7.56
CA LEU A 172 29.26 -4.06 -6.40
C LEU A 172 28.74 -2.80 -5.70
N ASP A 173 27.44 -2.74 -5.43
CA ASP A 173 26.84 -1.67 -4.64
C ASP A 173 26.88 -2.00 -3.14
N SER A 174 26.39 -1.09 -2.29
CA SER A 174 26.40 -1.27 -0.84
C SER A 174 25.62 -2.50 -0.37
N ASP A 175 24.57 -2.88 -1.08
CA ASP A 175 23.73 -4.02 -0.73
C ASP A 175 24.45 -5.33 -1.08
N ASP A 176 25.10 -5.38 -2.25
CA ASP A 176 25.97 -6.49 -2.65
C ASP A 176 27.13 -6.68 -1.67
N GLU A 177 27.80 -5.57 -1.32
CA GLU A 177 28.90 -5.56 -0.35
C GLU A 177 28.43 -6.15 0.98
N GLN A 178 27.23 -5.78 1.46
CA GLN A 178 26.67 -6.30 2.71
C GLN A 178 26.33 -7.80 2.64
N LEU A 179 25.91 -8.30 1.49
CA LEU A 179 25.48 -9.69 1.33
C LEU A 179 26.66 -10.65 1.14
N PHE A 180 27.67 -10.24 0.38
CA PHE A 180 28.69 -11.16 -0.10
C PHE A 180 30.09 -10.91 0.45
N LEU A 181 30.39 -9.70 0.94
CA LEU A 181 31.72 -9.36 1.42
C LEU A 181 31.82 -9.41 2.95
N SER A 182 32.99 -9.80 3.42
CA SER A 182 33.35 -9.69 4.82
C SER A 182 33.47 -8.22 5.25
N GLU A 183 33.40 -7.97 6.56
CA GLU A 183 33.58 -6.62 7.11
C GLU A 183 34.95 -6.02 6.78
N ASN A 184 36.00 -6.84 6.76
CA ASN A 184 37.35 -6.41 6.39
C ASN A 184 37.43 -5.97 4.92
N GLU A 185 36.82 -6.72 4.00
CA GLU A 185 36.77 -6.36 2.58
C GLU A 185 36.01 -5.06 2.36
N ARG A 186 34.86 -4.88 3.04
CA ARG A 186 34.08 -3.65 2.99
C ARG A 186 34.89 -2.44 3.48
N VAL A 187 35.63 -2.57 4.57
CA VAL A 187 36.50 -1.51 5.08
C VAL A 187 37.60 -1.14 4.08
N GLN A 188 38.23 -2.13 3.43
CA GLN A 188 39.26 -1.88 2.42
C GLN A 188 38.70 -1.14 1.19
N ILE A 189 37.53 -1.56 0.70
CA ILE A 189 36.84 -0.89 -0.42
C ILE A 189 36.50 0.55 -0.02
N PHE A 190 35.97 0.76 1.17
CA PHE A 190 35.65 2.09 1.68
C PHE A 190 36.88 3.00 1.78
N GLN A 191 38.01 2.49 2.30
CA GLN A 191 39.28 3.24 2.34
C GLN A 191 39.79 3.60 0.94
N LYS A 192 39.64 2.71 -0.03
CA LYS A 192 39.99 2.97 -1.44
C LYS A 192 39.12 4.08 -2.03
N LYS A 193 37.79 4.02 -1.82
CA LYS A 193 36.83 5.06 -2.22
C LYS A 193 37.19 6.41 -1.57
N LEU A 194 37.49 6.44 -0.27
CA LEU A 194 37.93 7.65 0.44
C LEU A 194 39.23 8.24 -0.12
N LYS A 195 40.21 7.41 -0.46
CA LYS A 195 41.48 7.87 -1.04
C LYS A 195 41.27 8.56 -2.38
N ILE A 196 40.33 8.07 -3.21
CA ILE A 196 39.95 8.68 -4.48
C ILE A 196 39.21 10.01 -4.23
N LEU A 197 38.22 10.01 -3.35
CA LEU A 197 37.46 11.21 -2.98
C LEU A 197 38.36 12.34 -2.48
N ARG A 198 39.36 12.03 -1.65
CA ARG A 198 40.35 13.01 -1.17
C ARG A 198 41.18 13.63 -2.30
N ARG A 199 41.40 12.91 -3.41
CA ARG A 199 42.10 13.44 -4.60
C ARG A 199 41.21 14.33 -5.46
N MET A 200 39.89 14.18 -5.34
CA MET A 200 38.90 14.95 -6.09
C MET A 200 38.58 16.29 -5.42
N LEU A 201 39.00 16.48 -4.16
CA LEU A 201 38.87 17.77 -3.48
C LEU A 201 39.89 18.76 -4.06
N PRO A 202 39.46 19.99 -4.42
CA PRO A 202 40.39 21.02 -4.85
C PRO A 202 41.40 21.32 -3.73
N PRO A 203 42.64 21.68 -4.08
CA PRO A 203 43.65 21.98 -3.08
C PRO A 203 43.15 23.10 -2.16
N LEU A 204 43.18 22.83 -0.85
CA LEU A 204 42.84 23.82 0.17
C LEU A 204 43.74 25.04 -0.03
N LYS A 205 43.14 26.22 -0.27
CA LYS A 205 43.87 27.49 -0.37
C LYS A 205 44.70 27.64 0.91
N ARG A 206 46.02 27.53 0.78
CA ARG A 206 46.96 27.84 1.86
C ARG A 206 46.76 29.32 2.20
N LYS A 207 46.41 29.61 3.46
CA LYS A 207 46.56 30.95 4.04
C LYS A 207 48.03 31.17 4.37
#